data_AF-A0A7V2MQ99-F1
#
_entry.id   AF-A0A7V2MQ99-F1
#
_cell.length_a   1.000
_cell.length_b   1.000
_cell.length_c   1.000
_cell.angle_alpha   90.00
_cell.angle_beta   90.00
_cell.angle_gamma   90.00
#
_symmetry.space_group_name_H-M   'P 1'
#
loop_
_entity.id
_entity.type
_entity.pdbx_description
1 polymer ?
#
loop_
_entity_poly.entity_id
_entity_poly.type
_entity_poly.pdbx_seq_one_letter_code
_entity_poly.pdbx_strand_id
1 'polypeptide(L)'
;MALPTVEELLEKDIFQLLEIEGADEATKKQIFQTMLNTVNARAINRVASLLTEKEAEEFKELAERGDPPKLQHWLDEREIDLPKIITEEAIRYRTEIVSLISSADKK
;
A
#
# COMPACT_ATOMS: atom_id res chain seq x y z
N MET A 1 -20.29 4.10 7.58
CA MET A 1 -18.94 4.04 8.20
C MET A 1 -17.97 4.47 7.12
N ALA A 2 -17.13 5.47 7.37
CA ALA A 2 -16.05 5.81 6.44
C ALA A 2 -15.01 4.68 6.46
N LEU A 3 -14.47 4.29 5.30
CA LEU A 3 -13.32 3.40 5.26
C LEU A 3 -12.11 4.16 5.81
N PRO A 4 -11.30 3.55 6.70
CA PRO A 4 -10.09 4.18 7.20
C PRO A 4 -9.12 4.43 6.05
N THR A 5 -8.34 5.51 6.13
CA THR A 5 -7.32 5.79 5.13
C THR A 5 -6.19 4.76 5.21
N VAL A 6 -5.43 4.63 4.12
CA VAL A 6 -4.22 3.78 4.09
C VAL A 6 -3.25 4.21 5.20
N GLU A 7 -3.17 5.50 5.47
CA GLU A 7 -2.33 6.07 6.52
C GLU A 7 -2.80 5.62 7.90
N GLU A 8 -4.11 5.74 8.19
CA GLU A 8 -4.69 5.26 9.45
C GLU A 8 -4.54 3.74 9.64
N LEU A 9 -4.62 2.97 8.56
CA LEU A 9 -4.42 1.52 8.59
C LEU A 9 -2.98 1.12 8.91
N LEU A 10 -2.01 1.90 8.43
CA LEU A 10 -0.59 1.62 8.60
C LEU A 10 -0.01 2.23 9.87
N GLU A 11 -0.48 3.41 10.29
CA GLU A 11 0.08 4.14 11.43
C GLU A 11 -0.42 3.59 12.78
N LYS A 12 -1.70 3.19 12.84
CA LYS A 12 -2.33 2.81 14.10
C LYS A 12 -1.70 1.55 14.70
N ASP A 13 -1.07 1.73 15.86
CA ASP A 13 -0.41 0.73 16.70
C ASP A 13 0.88 0.12 16.10
N ILE A 14 1.31 0.48 14.88
CA ILE A 14 2.48 -0.18 14.26
C ILE A 14 3.80 0.20 14.94
N PHE A 15 3.96 1.48 15.32
CA PHE A 15 5.19 1.94 15.98
C PHE A 15 5.30 1.43 17.41
N GLN A 16 4.16 1.24 18.06
CA GLN A 16 4.07 0.56 19.35
C GLN A 16 4.50 -0.90 19.22
N LEU A 17 3.95 -1.61 18.23
CA LEU A 17 4.29 -3.02 17.99
C LEU A 17 5.76 -3.22 17.59
N LEU A 18 6.33 -2.26 16.86
CA LEU A 18 7.74 -2.26 16.48
C LEU A 18 8.68 -1.78 17.60
N GLU A 19 8.13 -1.41 18.77
CA GLU A 19 8.88 -0.86 19.92
C GLU A 19 9.73 0.39 19.58
N ILE A 20 9.28 1.18 18.60
CA ILE A 20 9.98 2.38 18.10
C ILE A 20 9.27 3.69 18.45
N GLU A 21 8.38 3.69 19.45
CA GLU A 21 7.70 4.92 19.90
C GLU A 21 8.69 6.01 20.33
N GLY A 22 9.85 5.61 20.88
CA GLY A 22 10.93 6.50 21.28
C GLY A 22 11.86 6.94 20.14
N ALA A 23 11.66 6.44 18.91
CA ALA A 23 12.41 6.91 17.75
C ALA A 23 12.06 8.37 17.42
N ASP A 24 13.02 9.07 16.83
CA ASP A 24 12.81 10.43 16.36
C ASP A 24 11.80 10.48 15.20
N GLU A 25 11.13 11.63 15.06
CA GLU A 25 10.09 11.83 14.05
C GLU A 25 10.60 11.61 12.61
N ALA A 26 11.88 11.86 12.34
CA ALA A 26 12.44 11.61 11.00
C ALA A 26 12.52 10.10 10.71
N THR A 27 12.91 9.30 11.69
CA THR A 27 12.93 7.83 11.59
C THR A 27 11.52 7.26 11.43
N LYS A 28 10.55 7.70 12.24
CA LYS A 28 9.15 7.28 12.10
C LYS A 28 8.60 7.60 10.72
N LYS A 29 8.86 8.81 10.24
CA LYS A 29 8.46 9.24 8.89
C LYS A 29 9.12 8.39 7.81
N GLN A 30 10.40 8.05 7.93
CA GLN A 30 11.09 7.20 6.96
C GLN A 30 10.52 5.79 6.94
N ILE A 31 10.22 5.20 8.11
CA ILE A 31 9.60 3.89 8.23
C ILE A 31 8.22 3.92 7.59
N PHE A 32 7.40 4.92 7.94
CA PHE A 32 6.07 5.09 7.36
C PHE A 32 6.10 5.24 5.84
N GLN A 33 7.02 6.06 5.32
CA GLN A 33 7.20 6.21 3.88
C GLN A 33 7.59 4.89 3.21
N THR A 34 8.42 4.08 3.87
CA THR A 34 8.81 2.76 3.38
C THR A 34 7.61 1.81 3.35
N MET A 35 6.76 1.84 4.38
CA MET A 35 5.53 1.06 4.44
C MET A 35 4.57 1.46 3.31
N LEU A 36 4.34 2.77 3.12
CA LEU A 36 3.51 3.28 2.03
C LEU A 36 4.04 2.86 0.66
N ASN A 37 5.34 3.01 0.42
CA ASN A 37 5.97 2.61 -0.83
C ASN A 37 5.80 1.11 -1.09
N THR A 38 5.90 0.29 -0.03
CA THR A 38 5.71 -1.16 -0.13
C THR A 38 4.28 -1.52 -0.50
N VAL A 39 3.29 -0.91 0.17
CA VAL A 39 1.87 -1.11 -0.15
C VAL A 39 1.55 -0.68 -1.57
N ASN A 40 2.01 0.51 -1.98
CA ASN A 40 1.79 1.02 -3.33
C ASN A 40 2.43 0.11 -4.40
N ALA A 41 3.67 -0.34 -4.19
CA ALA A 41 4.33 -1.27 -5.11
C ALA A 41 3.57 -2.59 -5.23
N ARG A 42 3.04 -3.13 -4.12
CA ARG A 42 2.22 -4.35 -4.13
C ARG A 42 0.89 -4.13 -4.85
N ALA A 43 0.24 -3.00 -4.62
CA ALA A 43 -1.00 -2.65 -5.30
C ALA A 43 -0.79 -2.53 -6.82
N ILE A 44 0.27 -1.83 -7.25
CA ILE A 44 0.67 -1.72 -8.66
C ILE A 44 0.94 -3.10 -9.28
N ASN A 45 1.70 -3.96 -8.60
CA ASN A 45 1.99 -5.30 -9.08
C ASN A 45 0.72 -6.16 -9.17
N ARG A 46 -0.20 -6.03 -8.21
CA ARG A 46 -1.47 -6.74 -8.21
C ARG A 46 -2.35 -6.26 -9.35
N VAL A 47 -2.45 -4.96 -9.60
CA VAL A 47 -3.13 -4.41 -10.78
C VAL A 47 -2.48 -4.96 -12.05
N ALA A 48 -1.16 -4.88 -12.19
CA ALA A 48 -0.44 -5.42 -13.36
C ALA A 48 -0.69 -6.92 -13.59
N SER A 49 -0.90 -7.71 -12.53
CA SER A 49 -1.21 -9.15 -12.64
C SER A 49 -2.65 -9.45 -13.12
N LEU A 50 -3.56 -8.48 -13.03
CA LEU A 50 -4.92 -8.57 -13.56
C LEU A 50 -4.99 -8.17 -15.04
N LEU A 51 -3.91 -7.60 -15.57
CA LEU A 51 -3.84 -7.02 -16.90
C LEU A 51 -3.10 -7.95 -17.85
N THR A 52 -3.43 -7.85 -19.14
CA THR A 52 -2.55 -8.38 -20.19
C THR A 52 -1.24 -7.61 -20.25
N GLU A 53 -0.20 -8.18 -20.85
CA GLU A 53 1.11 -7.52 -20.98
C GLU A 53 1.00 -6.13 -21.63
N LYS A 54 0.18 -6.01 -22.68
CA LYS A 54 -0.10 -4.74 -23.36
C LYS A 54 -0.79 -3.73 -22.44
N GLU A 55 -1.78 -4.17 -21.66
CA GLU A 55 -2.49 -3.29 -20.74
C GLU A 55 -1.62 -2.86 -19.56
N ALA A 56 -0.70 -3.71 -19.11
CA ALA A 56 0.27 -3.38 -18.07
C ALA A 56 1.26 -2.29 -18.54
N GLU A 57 1.66 -2.31 -19.80
CA GLU A 57 2.44 -1.22 -20.41
C GLU A 57 1.63 0.08 -20.47
N GLU A 58 0.38 0.03 -20.95
CA GLU A 58 -0.52 1.19 -21.00
C GLU A 58 -0.76 1.79 -19.60
N PHE A 59 -0.98 0.94 -18.60
CA PHE A 59 -1.15 1.34 -17.20
C PHE A 59 0.09 2.07 -16.67
N LYS A 60 1.30 1.56 -16.94
CA LYS A 60 2.55 2.21 -16.52
C LYS A 60 2.70 3.57 -17.18
N GLU A 61 2.46 3.68 -18.49
CA GLU A 61 2.55 4.97 -19.19
C GLU A 61 1.54 6.00 -18.63
N LEU A 62 0.31 5.57 -18.33
CA LEU A 62 -0.71 6.44 -17.76
C LEU A 62 -0.36 6.90 -16.34
N ALA A 63 0.23 6.00 -15.54
CA ALA A 63 0.73 6.32 -14.21
C ALA A 63 1.91 7.30 -14.26
N GLU A 64 2.86 7.11 -15.18
CA GLU A 64 4.06 7.97 -15.34
C GLU A 64 3.75 9.35 -15.93
N ARG A 65 2.73 9.46 -16.80
CA ARG A 65 2.30 10.76 -17.38
C ARG A 65 1.70 11.70 -16.35
N GLY A 66 1.33 11.21 -15.16
CA GLY A 66 0.80 12.04 -14.09
C GLY A 66 -0.54 12.70 -14.43
N ASP A 67 -1.46 11.95 -15.08
CA ASP A 67 -2.83 12.38 -15.35
C ASP A 67 -3.83 11.49 -14.56
N PRO A 68 -4.04 11.77 -13.25
CA PRO A 68 -4.87 10.93 -12.40
C PRO A 68 -6.31 10.73 -12.88
N PRO A 69 -7.01 11.74 -13.45
CA PRO A 69 -8.34 11.54 -14.03
C PRO A 69 -8.37 10.50 -15.14
N LYS A 70 -7.39 10.53 -16.06
CA LYS A 70 -7.32 9.54 -17.14
C LYS A 70 -6.98 8.15 -16.64
N LEU A 71 -6.06 8.05 -15.68
CA LEU A 71 -5.71 6.78 -15.06
C LEU A 71 -6.93 6.16 -14.34
N GLN A 72 -7.66 6.97 -13.58
CA GLN A 72 -8.87 6.51 -12.89
C GLN A 72 -9.93 6.03 -13.89
N HIS A 73 -10.18 6.79 -14.95
CA HIS A 73 -11.14 6.39 -15.98
C HIS A 73 -10.75 5.06 -16.65
N TRP A 74 -9.47 4.89 -16.99
CA TRP A 74 -8.95 3.65 -17.60
C TRP A 74 -9.09 2.44 -16.68
N LEU A 75 -8.92 2.64 -15.36
CA LEU A 75 -9.14 1.62 -14.33
C LEU A 75 -10.62 1.28 -14.18
N ASP A 76 -11.50 2.29 -14.20
CA ASP A 76 -12.95 2.12 -14.08
C ASP A 76 -13.52 1.30 -15.26
N GLU A 77 -13.06 1.54 -16.49
CA GLU A 77 -13.44 0.77 -17.68
C GLU A 77 -13.10 -0.73 -17.59
N ARG A 78 -12.13 -1.08 -16.73
CA ARG A 78 -11.65 -2.44 -16.49
C ARG A 78 -12.17 -3.02 -15.17
N GLU A 79 -13.08 -2.31 -14.50
CA GLU A 79 -13.63 -2.69 -13.20
C GLU A 79 -12.54 -2.87 -12.12
N ILE A 80 -11.42 -2.15 -12.25
CA ILE A 80 -10.29 -2.20 -11.30
C ILE A 80 -10.45 -1.09 -10.27
N ASP A 81 -10.86 -1.48 -9.06
CA ASP A 81 -10.92 -0.58 -7.91
C ASP A 81 -9.54 -0.46 -7.25
N LEU A 82 -8.71 0.46 -7.76
CA LEU A 82 -7.37 0.71 -7.23
C LEU A 82 -7.39 1.13 -5.74
N PRO A 83 -8.26 2.06 -5.28
CA PRO A 83 -8.37 2.37 -3.85
C PRO A 83 -8.64 1.15 -2.97
N LYS A 84 -9.53 0.25 -3.40
CA LYS A 84 -9.79 -1.00 -2.69
C LYS A 84 -8.57 -1.91 -2.68
N ILE A 85 -7.88 -2.08 -3.81
CA ILE A 85 -6.66 -2.89 -3.88
C ILE A 85 -5.58 -2.35 -2.92
N ILE A 86 -5.34 -1.04 -2.91
CA ILE A 86 -4.39 -0.42 -1.98
C ILE A 86 -4.79 -0.69 -0.53
N THR A 87 -6.07 -0.56 -0.20
CA THR A 87 -6.61 -0.85 1.14
C THR A 87 -6.38 -2.30 1.55
N GLU A 88 -6.64 -3.25 0.65
CA GLU A 88 -6.40 -4.67 0.89
C GLU A 88 -4.91 -4.99 1.10
N GLU A 89 -4.03 -4.39 0.29
CA GLU A 89 -2.58 -4.55 0.45
C GLU A 89 -2.07 -3.93 1.75
N ALA A 90 -2.64 -2.79 2.18
CA ALA A 90 -2.32 -2.18 3.47
C ALA A 90 -2.69 -3.09 4.65
N ILE A 91 -3.88 -3.67 4.64
CA ILE A 91 -4.35 -4.62 5.67
C ILE A 91 -3.47 -5.88 5.69
N ARG A 92 -3.16 -6.42 4.50
CA ARG A 92 -2.30 -7.59 4.37
C ARG A 92 -0.91 -7.30 4.93
N TYR A 93 -0.31 -6.18 4.53
CA TYR A 93 1.01 -5.78 4.98
C TYR A 93 1.07 -5.53 6.49
N ARG A 94 0.06 -4.86 7.06
CA ARG A 94 -0.09 -4.72 8.52
C ARG A 94 -0.12 -6.08 9.21
N THR A 95 -0.91 -7.02 8.68
CA THR A 95 -1.03 -8.37 9.24
C THR A 95 0.31 -9.13 9.19
N GLU A 96 1.06 -8.98 8.09
CA GLU A 96 2.41 -9.55 7.96
C GLU A 96 3.36 -8.99 9.02
N ILE A 97 3.38 -7.66 9.23
CA ILE A 97 4.21 -7.04 10.27
C ILE A 97 3.85 -7.57 11.66
N VAL A 98 2.56 -7.58 12.01
CA VAL A 98 2.07 -8.12 13.29
C VAL A 98 2.51 -9.58 13.47
N SER A 99 2.39 -10.40 12.42
CA SER A 99 2.80 -11.80 12.45
C SER A 99 4.30 -11.97 12.61
N LEU A 100 5.11 -11.13 11.95
CA LEU A 100 6.57 -11.16 12.07
C LEU A 100 7.02 -10.81 13.48
N ILE A 101 6.45 -9.77 14.08
CA ILE A 101 6.72 -9.35 15.47
C ILE A 101 6.34 -10.47 16.44
N SER A 102 5.11 -11.00 16.31
CA SER A 102 4.61 -12.09 17.16
C SER A 102 5.43 -13.38 17.04
N SER A 103 6.13 -13.57 15.91
CA SER A 103 7.01 -14.72 15.67
C SER A 103 8.44 -14.48 16.15
N ALA A 104 8.88 -13.22 16.18
CA ALA A 104 10.17 -12.80 16.74
C ALA A 104 10.18 -12.90 18.26
N ASP A 105 9.07 -12.58 18.94
CA ASP A 105 8.91 -12.71 20.39
C ASP A 105 8.93 -14.16 20.92
N LYS A 106 8.77 -15.15 20.04
CA LYS A 106 8.74 -16.59 20.40
C LYS A 106 10.10 -17.28 20.28
N LYS A 107 11.20 -16.54 20.11
CA LYS A 107 12.57 -17.06 20.08
C LYS A 107 13.38 -16.55 21.26
#